data_AF-A0AAV5AMN5-F1
#
_entry.id   AF-A0AAV5AMN5-F1
#
_cell.length_a   1.000
_cell.length_b   1.000
_cell.length_c   1.000
_cell.angle_alpha   90.00
_cell.angle_beta   90.00
_cell.angle_gamma   90.00
#
_symmetry.space_group_name_H-M   'P 1'
#
loop_
_entity.id
_entity.type
_entity.pdbx_description
1 polymer ?
#
loop_
_entity_poly.entity_id
_entity_poly.type
_entity_poly.pdbx_seq_one_letter_code
_entity_poly.pdbx_strand_id
1 'polypeptide(L)'
;MSKSDLSHIVTQMKTQATTTLGWDVVVNYNEEELNDLLAIAYHDSEDPKTSIKEFKCSLIATNEEGDDYTIRYKFLFGVPLLKFIATYTKPVCSLIIPILGGTAETDKSSQTIGDGVYSLSLNNLELASAQGGESCLVPTPADKPFVFPPAIEADGVVFINFAASKDLYIDIAFTGPDKCPKGSQDPGCVGRASFIDNHMGNLKDKIRYIFTKEYTNIRYELARVSSKRPVNGIQLVPKSFMFATYTPNETPTDEKDTILTLFIQTRDTNYGMQSGLNLSWNHLWTQTLDCPPIPSGKTASIILDKGMVFTTMIEPAMKEQNYSCQINDTKGYVQLQVFTGEKVNEPEDKTERWIGPLKSIFTQTIRHNPIYVVLSPLLLVIEQSDSNNGSCCRGTWTYEYTFNWSTHTDRYNDMPEKNRHGTVTVENTLNKAFPAIGLADDYTMKIRFLIEKDDWNVETKPHDPTFWDELGGGVKETPRWVKNMNVHIPAIDFNMGSLDFFLTTNLLLPSREVIDIDKNLGVQVPNDFFIIGNVKKIRKRS
;
A
#
# COMPACT_ATOMS: atom_id res chain seq x y z
N MET A 1 -24.00 -2.59 2.06
CA MET A 1 -22.66 -3.20 2.15
C MET A 1 -22.15 -3.03 3.55
N SER A 2 -22.16 -4.14 4.29
CA SER A 2 -21.41 -4.26 5.55
C SER A 2 -19.96 -3.90 5.27
N LYS A 3 -19.32 -3.11 6.13
CA LYS A 3 -17.90 -2.79 6.02
C LYS A 3 -17.11 -4.08 5.74
N SER A 4 -16.40 -4.15 4.62
CA SER A 4 -15.67 -5.37 4.24
C SER A 4 -14.53 -5.60 5.23
N ASP A 5 -14.46 -6.83 5.75
CA ASP A 5 -13.32 -7.24 6.56
C ASP A 5 -12.08 -7.41 5.68
N LEU A 6 -10.91 -7.50 6.33
CA LEU A 6 -9.64 -7.66 5.63
C LEU A 6 -9.62 -8.92 4.76
N SER A 7 -10.12 -10.04 5.28
CA SER A 7 -10.14 -11.31 4.54
C SER A 7 -10.89 -11.22 3.23
N HIS A 8 -12.01 -10.51 3.21
CA HIS A 8 -12.79 -10.28 2.00
C HIS A 8 -12.00 -9.46 0.99
N ILE A 9 -11.44 -8.32 1.39
CA ILE A 9 -10.64 -7.46 0.49
C ILE A 9 -9.47 -8.24 -0.10
N VAL A 10 -8.68 -8.93 0.73
CA VAL A 10 -7.54 -9.75 0.27
C VAL A 10 -8.01 -10.82 -0.72
N THR A 11 -9.13 -11.49 -0.46
CA THR A 11 -9.69 -12.49 -1.38
C THR A 11 -10.07 -11.89 -2.73
N GLN A 12 -10.69 -10.70 -2.74
CA GLN A 12 -11.06 -10.03 -3.99
C GLN A 12 -9.83 -9.55 -4.76
N MET A 13 -8.84 -8.97 -4.08
CA MET A 13 -7.59 -8.52 -4.71
C MET A 13 -6.84 -9.67 -5.41
N LYS A 14 -6.93 -10.92 -4.92
CA LYS A 14 -6.33 -12.11 -5.57
C LYS A 14 -6.87 -12.38 -6.97
N THR A 15 -8.05 -11.87 -7.32
CA THR A 15 -8.68 -12.09 -8.64
C THR A 15 -8.08 -11.21 -9.74
N GLN A 16 -7.38 -10.13 -9.35
CA GLN A 16 -6.84 -9.12 -10.24
C GLN A 16 -5.34 -9.32 -10.48
N ALA A 17 -4.88 -8.93 -11.67
CA ALA A 17 -3.46 -8.98 -12.02
C ALA A 17 -2.65 -7.85 -11.36
N THR A 18 -3.32 -6.73 -11.06
CA THR A 18 -2.79 -5.60 -10.30
C THR A 18 -3.97 -4.84 -9.70
N THR A 19 -3.74 -4.23 -8.56
CA THR A 19 -4.68 -3.36 -7.84
C THR A 19 -4.18 -1.92 -7.75
N THR A 20 -2.98 -1.64 -8.27
CA THR A 20 -2.38 -0.31 -8.29
C THR A 20 -2.66 0.47 -9.59
N LEU A 21 -3.35 -0.16 -10.56
CA LEU A 21 -3.55 0.38 -11.91
C LEU A 21 -2.22 0.74 -12.60
N GLY A 22 -1.17 -0.04 -12.32
CA GLY A 22 0.17 0.13 -12.89
C GLY A 22 1.04 1.18 -12.20
N TRP A 23 0.56 1.82 -11.13
CA TRP A 23 1.39 2.71 -10.30
C TRP A 23 2.25 1.91 -9.32
N ASP A 24 3.39 2.46 -8.92
CA ASP A 24 4.33 1.80 -8.01
C ASP A 24 3.78 1.70 -6.58
N VAL A 25 3.18 2.79 -6.09
CA VAL A 25 2.63 2.90 -4.73
C VAL A 25 1.26 3.55 -4.79
N VAL A 26 0.28 2.98 -4.10
CA VAL A 26 -1.04 3.57 -3.91
C VAL A 26 -1.33 3.72 -2.43
N VAL A 27 -1.73 4.91 -1.99
CA VAL A 27 -2.00 5.20 -0.59
C VAL A 27 -3.39 5.76 -0.42
N ASN A 28 -4.16 5.19 0.50
CA ASN A 28 -5.56 5.49 0.73
C ASN A 28 -5.78 6.03 2.14
N TYR A 29 -6.62 7.06 2.25
CA TYR A 29 -6.98 7.70 3.51
C TYR A 29 -8.48 7.93 3.55
N ASN A 30 -9.09 7.60 4.68
CA ASN A 30 -10.48 7.93 4.91
C ASN A 30 -10.68 9.45 5.08
N GLU A 31 -11.87 9.91 4.72
CA GLU A 31 -12.29 11.29 4.85
C GLU A 31 -12.34 11.76 6.31
N GLU A 32 -12.80 10.91 7.24
CA GLU A 32 -12.94 11.26 8.65
C GLU A 32 -11.62 11.73 9.28
N GLU A 33 -10.52 10.99 9.08
CA GLU A 33 -9.23 11.38 9.65
C GLU A 33 -8.61 12.57 8.92
N LEU A 34 -8.92 12.76 7.63
CA LEU A 34 -8.54 13.99 6.91
C LEU A 34 -9.28 15.21 7.47
N ASN A 35 -10.55 15.06 7.84
CA ASN A 35 -11.32 16.11 8.51
C ASN A 35 -10.76 16.43 9.90
N ASP A 36 -10.35 15.44 10.68
CA ASP A 36 -9.68 15.65 11.98
C ASP A 36 -8.38 16.45 11.80
N LEU A 37 -7.55 16.09 10.81
CA LEU A 37 -6.31 16.80 10.50
C LEU A 37 -6.56 18.21 9.96
N LEU A 38 -7.59 18.39 9.11
CA LEU A 38 -8.02 19.69 8.60
C LEU A 38 -8.50 20.60 9.74
N ALA A 39 -9.24 20.04 10.71
CA ALA A 39 -9.69 20.75 11.90
C ALA A 39 -8.51 21.26 12.74
N ILE A 40 -7.49 20.42 12.94
CA ILE A 40 -6.25 20.82 13.62
C ILE A 40 -5.57 21.96 12.86
N ALA A 41 -5.37 21.81 11.55
CA ALA A 41 -4.76 22.85 10.72
C ALA A 41 -5.55 24.17 10.74
N TYR A 42 -6.88 24.10 10.74
CA TYR A 42 -7.77 25.25 10.81
C TYR A 42 -7.67 26.00 12.16
N HIS A 43 -7.55 25.27 13.26
CA HIS A 43 -7.38 25.87 14.59
C HIS A 43 -5.99 26.47 14.79
N ASP A 44 -4.94 25.74 14.40
CA ASP A 44 -3.55 26.13 14.64
C ASP A 44 -3.08 27.24 13.69
N SER A 45 -3.75 27.43 12.55
CA SER A 45 -3.36 28.45 11.58
C SER A 45 -3.87 29.85 11.95
N GLU A 46 -2.94 30.81 11.92
CA GLU A 46 -3.26 32.24 11.82
C GLU A 46 -3.22 32.74 10.36
N ASP A 47 -2.81 31.89 9.41
CA ASP A 47 -2.74 32.25 7.99
C ASP A 47 -4.14 32.22 7.37
N PRO A 48 -4.66 33.37 6.89
CA PRO A 48 -5.95 33.42 6.20
C PRO A 48 -5.97 32.62 4.90
N LYS A 49 -4.81 32.20 4.37
CA LYS A 49 -4.72 31.30 3.20
C LYS A 49 -5.11 29.86 3.53
N THR A 50 -5.02 29.43 4.78
CA THR A 50 -5.32 28.05 5.19
C THR A 50 -6.48 27.96 6.18
N SER A 51 -6.99 29.09 6.68
CA SER A 51 -8.19 29.16 7.52
C SER A 51 -9.05 30.39 7.20
N ILE A 52 -10.21 30.19 6.57
CA ILE A 52 -11.20 31.26 6.42
C ILE A 52 -12.07 31.25 7.68
N LYS A 53 -11.70 32.06 8.69
CA LYS A 53 -12.47 32.22 9.93
C LYS A 53 -13.56 33.28 9.81
N GLU A 54 -13.36 34.25 8.93
CA GLU A 54 -14.29 35.35 8.69
C GLU A 54 -14.45 35.55 7.18
N PHE A 55 -15.68 35.71 6.73
CA PHE A 55 -16.01 36.01 5.35
C PHE A 55 -16.82 37.30 5.27
N LYS A 56 -16.43 38.20 4.38
CA LYS A 56 -17.11 39.47 4.15
C LYS A 56 -17.48 39.60 2.68
N CYS A 57 -18.72 40.01 2.41
CA CYS A 57 -19.13 40.39 1.07
C CYS A 57 -20.18 41.49 1.11
N SER A 58 -20.30 42.21 0.00
CA SER A 58 -21.34 43.22 -0.18
C SER A 58 -22.18 42.88 -1.41
N LEU A 59 -23.50 43.08 -1.29
CA LEU A 59 -24.48 42.90 -2.34
C LEU A 59 -25.22 44.23 -2.55
N ILE A 60 -25.52 44.57 -3.80
CA ILE A 60 -26.49 45.63 -4.13
C ILE A 60 -27.85 44.95 -4.34
N ALA A 61 -28.86 45.43 -3.63
CA ALA A 61 -30.24 44.99 -3.77
C ALA A 61 -31.13 46.20 -4.08
N THR A 62 -32.24 45.98 -4.77
CA THR A 62 -33.20 47.03 -5.12
C THR A 62 -34.46 46.84 -4.28
N ASN A 63 -34.97 47.90 -3.67
CA ASN A 63 -36.21 47.86 -2.89
C ASN A 63 -37.45 47.89 -3.80
N GLU A 64 -38.65 47.82 -3.22
CA GLU A 64 -39.92 47.88 -3.98
C GLU A 64 -40.14 49.23 -4.70
N GLU A 65 -39.46 50.29 -4.25
CA GLU A 65 -39.53 51.64 -4.83
C GLU A 65 -38.56 51.81 -6.01
N GLY A 66 -37.70 50.81 -6.28
CA GLY A 66 -36.69 50.85 -7.33
C GLY A 66 -35.34 51.45 -6.91
N ASP A 67 -35.17 51.79 -5.62
CA ASP A 67 -33.93 52.32 -5.09
C ASP A 67 -32.94 51.21 -4.72
N ASP A 68 -31.69 51.39 -5.14
CA ASP A 68 -30.60 50.50 -4.79
C ASP A 68 -30.08 50.77 -3.37
N TYR A 69 -29.83 49.70 -2.61
CA TYR A 69 -29.18 49.73 -1.30
C TYR A 69 -28.12 48.64 -1.20
N THR A 70 -27.10 48.87 -0.37
CA THR A 70 -26.02 47.90 -0.15
C THR A 70 -26.26 47.10 1.12
N ILE A 71 -26.18 45.77 1.01
CA ILE A 71 -26.16 44.83 2.13
C ILE A 71 -24.74 44.34 2.33
N ARG A 72 -24.21 44.51 3.54
CA ARG A 72 -22.86 44.09 3.93
C ARG A 72 -22.99 42.87 4.83
N TYR A 73 -22.57 41.72 4.33
CA TYR A 73 -22.56 40.47 5.07
C TYR A 73 -21.19 40.26 5.71
N LYS A 74 -21.22 39.80 6.96
CA LYS A 74 -20.07 39.31 7.71
C LYS A 74 -20.45 37.96 8.29
N PHE A 75 -19.85 36.87 7.81
CA PHE A 75 -20.02 35.53 8.37
C PHE A 75 -18.80 35.14 9.20
N LEU A 76 -19.05 34.52 10.35
CA LEU A 76 -18.04 33.80 11.13
C LEU A 76 -18.17 32.32 10.78
N PHE A 77 -17.12 31.76 10.21
CA PHE A 77 -17.10 30.37 9.78
C PHE A 77 -16.51 29.48 10.86
N GLY A 78 -17.08 28.28 10.95
CA GLY A 78 -16.52 27.18 11.72
C GLY A 78 -15.56 26.35 10.88
N VAL A 79 -15.12 25.24 11.48
CA VAL A 79 -14.23 24.29 10.82
C VAL A 79 -14.93 23.70 9.59
N PRO A 80 -14.34 23.79 8.39
CA PRO A 80 -14.90 23.19 7.19
C PRO A 80 -14.81 21.66 7.27
N LEU A 81 -15.89 20.97 6.87
CA LEU A 81 -15.94 19.52 6.70
C LEU A 81 -15.81 19.18 5.21
N LEU A 82 -14.78 18.42 4.88
CA LEU A 82 -14.50 17.88 3.56
C LEU A 82 -15.37 16.66 3.29
N LYS A 83 -15.94 16.59 2.08
CA LYS A 83 -16.59 15.39 1.56
C LYS A 83 -16.15 15.09 0.14
N PHE A 84 -15.55 13.92 -0.14
CA PHE A 84 -15.19 13.60 -1.53
C PHE A 84 -16.40 13.12 -2.31
N ILE A 85 -16.50 13.55 -3.57
CA ILE A 85 -17.58 13.15 -4.46
C ILE A 85 -16.99 12.29 -5.57
N ALA A 86 -17.50 11.08 -5.72
CA ALA A 86 -17.22 10.26 -6.89
C ALA A 86 -17.82 10.92 -8.12
N THR A 87 -16.96 11.33 -9.05
CA THR A 87 -17.38 11.68 -10.41
C THR A 87 -16.64 10.80 -11.41
N TYR A 88 -17.22 10.66 -12.59
CA TYR A 88 -16.61 9.83 -13.64
C TYR A 88 -15.36 10.46 -14.29
N THR A 89 -15.14 11.76 -14.11
CA THR A 89 -14.14 12.49 -14.92
C THR A 89 -13.00 13.09 -14.11
N LYS A 90 -13.28 13.66 -12.93
CA LYS A 90 -12.27 14.37 -12.14
C LYS A 90 -12.52 14.22 -10.63
N PRO A 91 -11.48 14.05 -9.81
CA PRO A 91 -11.64 14.07 -8.36
C PRO A 91 -12.09 15.46 -7.92
N VAL A 92 -13.23 15.51 -7.24
CA VAL A 92 -13.82 16.73 -6.69
C VAL A 92 -14.25 16.49 -5.25
N CYS A 93 -14.42 17.56 -4.51
CA CYS A 93 -14.95 17.53 -3.16
C CYS A 93 -16.03 18.56 -2.94
N SER A 94 -16.70 18.45 -1.80
CA SER A 94 -17.50 19.50 -1.19
C SER A 94 -16.87 19.94 0.11
N LEU A 95 -17.08 21.21 0.47
CA LEU A 95 -16.84 21.72 1.81
C LEU A 95 -18.16 22.13 2.44
N ILE A 96 -18.46 21.62 3.62
CA ILE A 96 -19.59 22.05 4.45
C ILE A 96 -19.02 22.90 5.59
N ILE A 97 -19.35 24.18 5.60
CA ILE A 97 -18.78 25.17 6.50
C ILE A 97 -19.89 25.66 7.44
N PRO A 98 -19.85 25.31 8.74
CA PRO A 98 -20.80 25.84 9.70
C PRO A 98 -20.69 27.38 9.78
N ILE A 99 -21.82 28.08 9.85
CA ILE A 99 -21.83 29.53 10.13
C ILE A 99 -22.07 29.68 11.64
N LEU A 100 -21.02 30.05 12.35
CA LEU A 100 -21.02 30.23 13.82
C LEU A 100 -21.66 31.55 14.26
N GLY A 101 -21.98 32.40 13.29
CA GLY A 101 -22.69 33.65 13.51
C GLY A 101 -22.31 34.68 12.46
N GLY A 102 -22.73 35.92 12.67
CA GLY A 102 -22.43 36.99 11.73
C GLY A 102 -23.36 38.19 11.83
N THR A 103 -23.21 39.11 10.88
CA THR A 103 -24.12 40.23 10.69
C THR A 103 -24.47 40.42 9.21
N ALA A 104 -25.67 40.92 8.95
CA ALA A 104 -26.08 41.47 7.67
C ALA A 104 -26.55 42.91 7.91
N GLU A 105 -25.85 43.87 7.33
CA GLU A 105 -26.03 45.29 7.61
C GLU A 105 -26.40 46.06 6.34
N THR A 106 -27.40 46.92 6.44
CA THR A 106 -27.71 47.97 5.47
C THR A 106 -27.48 49.32 6.13
N ASP A 107 -27.58 50.41 5.37
CA ASP A 107 -27.46 51.75 5.95
C ASP A 107 -28.61 52.09 6.93
N LYS A 108 -29.70 51.32 6.93
CA LYS A 108 -30.91 51.56 7.75
C LYS A 108 -31.17 50.48 8.81
N SER A 109 -30.56 49.31 8.69
CA SER A 109 -30.89 48.16 9.54
C SER A 109 -29.72 47.20 9.68
N SER A 110 -29.70 46.45 10.77
CA SER A 110 -28.72 45.38 11.01
C SER A 110 -29.44 44.15 11.54
N GLN A 111 -29.01 42.98 11.07
CA GLN A 111 -29.49 41.69 11.52
C GLN A 111 -28.31 40.84 11.99
N THR A 112 -28.40 40.31 13.20
CA THR A 112 -27.46 39.29 13.69
C THR A 112 -27.83 37.92 13.14
N ILE A 113 -26.82 37.18 12.69
CA ILE A 113 -26.94 35.78 12.27
C ILE A 113 -26.55 34.92 13.47
N GLY A 114 -27.45 34.05 13.90
CA GLY A 114 -27.22 33.17 15.04
C GLY A 114 -26.24 32.05 14.75
N ASP A 115 -25.58 31.57 15.80
CA ASP A 115 -24.71 30.39 15.76
C ASP A 115 -25.48 29.14 15.36
N GLY A 116 -24.92 28.36 14.43
CA GLY A 116 -25.48 27.09 13.98
C GLY A 116 -26.83 27.18 13.28
N VAL A 117 -27.25 28.38 12.85
CA VAL A 117 -28.52 28.58 12.13
C VAL A 117 -28.37 28.22 10.66
N TYR A 118 -27.20 28.48 10.07
CA TYR A 118 -26.92 28.23 8.67
C TYR A 118 -25.62 27.44 8.49
N SER A 119 -25.54 26.70 7.40
CA SER A 119 -24.29 26.13 6.89
C SER A 119 -24.09 26.55 5.43
N LEU A 120 -22.84 26.78 5.05
CA LEU A 120 -22.43 27.08 3.69
C LEU A 120 -21.83 25.82 3.08
N SER A 121 -22.43 25.33 1.99
CA SER A 121 -21.91 24.18 1.25
C SER A 121 -21.31 24.64 -0.08
N LEU A 122 -20.03 24.40 -0.26
CA LEU A 122 -19.28 24.62 -1.50
C LEU A 122 -19.16 23.28 -2.22
N ASN A 123 -19.91 23.05 -3.29
CA ASN A 123 -19.98 21.75 -3.97
C ASN A 123 -19.24 21.76 -5.31
N ASN A 124 -18.75 20.59 -5.74
CA ASN A 124 -17.98 20.41 -6.99
C ASN A 124 -16.69 21.24 -7.03
N LEU A 125 -16.00 21.32 -5.90
CA LEU A 125 -14.68 21.91 -5.83
C LEU A 125 -13.66 20.99 -6.50
N GLU A 126 -12.95 21.52 -7.48
CA GLU A 126 -11.88 20.81 -8.17
C GLU A 126 -10.64 20.73 -7.28
N LEU A 127 -10.03 19.55 -7.28
CA LEU A 127 -8.73 19.34 -6.66
C LEU A 127 -7.63 19.56 -7.70
N ALA A 128 -6.45 19.98 -7.24
CA ALA A 128 -5.26 20.13 -8.06
C ALA A 128 -4.01 19.72 -7.27
N SER A 129 -2.90 19.57 -7.96
CA SER A 129 -1.58 19.41 -7.35
C SER A 129 -0.67 20.58 -7.68
N ALA A 130 0.36 20.82 -6.87
CA ALA A 130 1.38 21.84 -7.15
C ALA A 130 2.66 21.57 -6.34
N GLN A 131 3.72 22.33 -6.63
CA GLN A 131 4.95 22.28 -5.84
C GLN A 131 4.75 23.00 -4.49
N GLY A 132 4.98 22.30 -3.39
CA GLY A 132 4.85 22.82 -2.03
C GLY A 132 5.93 23.85 -1.67
N GLY A 133 5.61 24.71 -0.69
CA GLY A 133 6.55 25.72 -0.15
C GLY A 133 6.64 27.03 -0.95
N GLU A 134 6.03 27.11 -2.14
CA GLU A 134 6.02 28.34 -2.94
C GLU A 134 4.91 29.30 -2.51
N SER A 135 5.19 30.62 -2.54
CA SER A 135 4.20 31.66 -2.22
C SER A 135 3.07 31.73 -3.23
N CYS A 136 3.26 31.23 -4.47
CA CYS A 136 2.28 31.16 -5.55
C CYS A 136 2.33 29.77 -6.19
N LEU A 137 1.33 28.92 -5.94
CA LEU A 137 1.24 27.60 -6.57
C LEU A 137 0.89 27.75 -8.04
N VAL A 138 1.65 27.10 -8.91
CA VAL A 138 1.22 26.83 -10.29
C VAL A 138 0.46 25.50 -10.28
N PRO A 139 -0.88 25.49 -10.40
CA PRO A 139 -1.66 24.27 -10.31
C PRO A 139 -1.43 23.36 -11.52
N THR A 140 -1.14 22.10 -11.24
CA THR A 140 -1.30 20.97 -12.14
C THR A 140 -2.74 20.44 -11.99
N PRO A 141 -3.54 20.41 -13.07
CA PRO A 141 -4.88 19.83 -13.04
C PRO A 141 -4.89 18.36 -12.60
N ALA A 142 -5.98 17.92 -11.96
CA ALA A 142 -6.09 16.55 -11.43
C ALA A 142 -6.02 15.43 -12.48
N ASP A 143 -6.32 15.71 -13.75
CA ASP A 143 -6.22 14.76 -14.86
C ASP A 143 -4.79 14.61 -15.41
N LYS A 144 -3.82 15.30 -14.81
CA LYS A 144 -2.40 15.24 -15.19
C LYS A 144 -1.52 14.85 -13.99
N PRO A 145 -0.45 14.08 -14.23
CA PRO A 145 0.52 13.79 -13.19
C PRO A 145 1.26 15.06 -12.78
N PHE A 146 1.40 15.26 -11.46
CA PHE A 146 2.42 16.14 -10.93
C PHE A 146 3.77 15.46 -11.09
N VAL A 147 4.74 16.14 -11.69
CA VAL A 147 6.10 15.60 -11.87
C VAL A 147 7.04 16.42 -11.01
N PHE A 148 7.82 15.74 -10.17
CA PHE A 148 8.81 16.41 -9.33
C PHE A 148 9.94 16.99 -10.21
N PRO A 149 10.41 18.22 -9.93
CA PRO A 149 11.57 18.77 -10.61
C PRO A 149 12.79 17.86 -10.42
N PRO A 150 13.55 17.55 -11.49
CA PRO A 150 14.76 16.76 -11.37
C PRO A 150 15.80 17.49 -10.51
N ALA A 151 16.53 16.75 -9.68
CA ALA A 151 17.64 17.21 -8.84
C ALA A 151 17.32 18.19 -7.69
N ILE A 152 16.05 18.58 -7.51
CA ILE A 152 15.63 19.42 -6.38
C ILE A 152 14.75 18.57 -5.46
N GLU A 153 15.15 18.51 -4.19
CA GLU A 153 14.27 17.97 -3.17
C GLU A 153 13.09 18.94 -2.99
N ALA A 154 11.89 18.46 -3.29
CA ALA A 154 10.68 19.26 -3.29
C ALA A 154 9.55 18.49 -2.62
N ASP A 155 8.61 19.24 -2.09
CA ASP A 155 7.32 18.70 -1.70
C ASP A 155 6.35 18.93 -2.87
N GLY A 156 5.48 17.98 -3.16
CA GLY A 156 4.31 18.17 -4.01
C GLY A 156 3.07 18.10 -3.13
N VAL A 157 2.10 18.97 -3.34
CA VAL A 157 0.88 19.06 -2.53
C VAL A 157 -0.36 18.79 -3.36
N VAL A 158 -1.39 18.19 -2.78
CA VAL A 158 -2.77 18.17 -3.31
C VAL A 158 -3.58 19.18 -2.52
N PHE A 159 -4.35 20.02 -3.21
CA PHE A 159 -5.13 21.07 -2.58
C PHE A 159 -6.43 21.36 -3.32
N ILE A 160 -7.34 22.07 -2.64
CA ILE A 160 -8.59 22.56 -3.24
C ILE A 160 -8.31 23.78 -4.12
N ASN A 161 -8.62 23.67 -5.42
CA ASN A 161 -8.40 24.73 -6.40
C ASN A 161 -9.71 25.49 -6.70
N PHE A 162 -10.02 26.48 -5.87
CA PHE A 162 -11.21 27.32 -6.04
C PHE A 162 -11.27 28.01 -7.40
N ALA A 163 -10.13 28.50 -7.92
CA ALA A 163 -10.08 29.23 -9.18
C ALA A 163 -10.39 28.36 -10.41
N ALA A 164 -10.01 27.08 -10.37
CA ALA A 164 -10.31 26.12 -11.45
C ALA A 164 -11.72 25.53 -11.37
N SER A 165 -12.41 25.66 -10.23
CA SER A 165 -13.73 25.06 -9.96
C SER A 165 -14.86 25.73 -10.76
N LYS A 166 -14.94 25.47 -12.07
CA LYS A 166 -15.94 26.08 -12.97
C LYS A 166 -17.37 25.70 -12.59
N ASP A 167 -17.54 24.47 -12.12
CA ASP A 167 -18.84 23.88 -11.76
C ASP A 167 -19.20 24.10 -10.28
N LEU A 168 -18.48 24.99 -9.58
CA LEU A 168 -18.73 25.31 -8.17
C LEU A 168 -20.19 25.73 -7.96
N TYR A 169 -20.89 24.97 -7.14
CA TYR A 169 -22.26 25.26 -6.72
C TYR A 169 -22.28 25.63 -5.24
N ILE A 170 -22.88 26.79 -4.94
CA ILE A 170 -23.01 27.30 -3.58
C ILE A 170 -24.40 26.99 -3.07
N ASP A 171 -24.47 26.36 -1.90
CA ASP A 171 -25.70 26.23 -1.14
C ASP A 171 -25.56 26.85 0.24
N ILE A 172 -26.64 27.41 0.76
CA ILE A 172 -26.72 27.91 2.12
C ILE A 172 -27.96 27.25 2.73
N ALA A 173 -27.72 26.28 3.61
CA ALA A 173 -28.77 25.48 4.20
C ALA A 173 -29.11 26.01 5.59
N PHE A 174 -30.40 26.06 5.91
CA PHE A 174 -30.86 26.27 7.27
C PHE A 174 -30.61 24.98 8.08
N THR A 175 -29.90 25.09 9.19
CA THR A 175 -29.48 23.98 10.07
C THR A 175 -29.96 24.14 11.51
N GLY A 176 -30.58 25.28 11.84
CA GLY A 176 -31.19 25.48 13.14
C GLY A 176 -32.34 24.49 13.40
N PRO A 177 -32.72 24.27 14.67
CA PRO A 177 -33.88 23.46 14.98
C PRO A 177 -35.09 24.03 14.25
N ASP A 178 -35.78 23.19 13.48
CA ASP A 178 -37.06 23.50 12.82
C ASP A 178 -38.06 24.00 13.87
N LYS A 179 -38.04 25.30 14.17
CA LYS A 179 -39.03 25.90 15.06
C LYS A 179 -40.36 26.12 14.35
N CYS A 180 -40.41 25.98 13.02
CA CYS A 180 -41.63 26.13 12.26
C CYS A 180 -41.75 24.99 11.25
N PRO A 181 -42.53 23.93 11.55
CA PRO A 181 -42.92 22.92 10.57
C PRO A 181 -43.52 23.60 9.34
N LYS A 182 -43.21 23.11 8.14
CA LYS A 182 -43.85 23.57 6.89
C LYS A 182 -45.37 23.58 7.08
N GLY A 183 -45.98 24.76 7.04
CA GLY A 183 -47.43 24.96 7.24
C GLY A 183 -47.86 25.50 8.61
N SER A 184 -46.93 25.79 9.52
CA SER A 184 -47.25 26.49 10.78
C SER A 184 -47.83 27.88 10.53
N GLN A 185 -49.01 28.15 11.08
CA GLN A 185 -49.66 29.48 11.11
C GLN A 185 -49.49 30.17 12.47
N ASP A 186 -48.59 29.68 13.33
CA ASP A 186 -48.36 30.28 14.64
C ASP A 186 -47.82 31.72 14.45
N PRO A 187 -48.48 32.77 14.98
CA PRO A 187 -48.04 34.17 14.85
C PRO A 187 -46.72 34.47 15.60
N GLY A 188 -46.20 33.54 16.40
CA GLY A 188 -44.80 33.55 16.87
C GLY A 188 -43.77 32.99 15.86
N CYS A 189 -44.27 32.29 14.83
CA CYS A 189 -43.57 31.66 13.71
C CYS A 189 -43.70 32.48 12.42
N VAL A 190 -43.86 33.80 12.50
CA VAL A 190 -43.66 34.65 11.31
C VAL A 190 -42.23 34.41 10.85
N GLY A 191 -42.09 33.70 9.73
CA GLY A 191 -40.81 33.45 9.09
C GLY A 191 -40.08 34.76 9.04
N ARG A 192 -39.05 34.92 9.89
CA ARG A 192 -38.17 36.07 9.82
C ARG A 192 -37.43 35.86 8.51
N ALA A 193 -37.98 36.42 7.45
CA ALA A 193 -37.32 36.54 6.17
C ALA A 193 -36.00 37.25 6.43
N SER A 194 -34.93 36.48 6.65
CA SER A 194 -33.64 37.05 6.93
C SER A 194 -33.12 37.70 5.66
N PHE A 195 -32.18 38.64 5.79
CA PHE A 195 -31.49 39.17 4.61
C PHE A 195 -30.88 38.05 3.76
N ILE A 196 -30.45 36.96 4.41
CA ILE A 196 -29.94 35.76 3.73
C ILE A 196 -31.06 35.10 2.90
N ASP A 197 -32.23 34.86 3.48
CA ASP A 197 -33.34 34.17 2.77
C ASP A 197 -33.88 35.01 1.61
N ASN A 198 -34.02 36.32 1.82
CA ASN A 198 -34.54 37.25 0.80
C ASN A 198 -33.59 37.46 -0.38
N HIS A 199 -32.28 37.33 -0.15
CA HIS A 199 -31.27 37.57 -1.18
C HIS A 199 -30.43 36.32 -1.49
N MET A 200 -30.96 35.14 -1.19
CA MET A 200 -30.25 33.87 -1.25
C MET A 200 -29.58 33.63 -2.61
N GLY A 201 -30.31 33.83 -3.72
CA GLY A 201 -29.78 33.62 -5.06
C GLY A 201 -28.57 34.53 -5.37
N ASN A 202 -28.75 35.84 -5.18
CA ASN A 202 -27.70 36.82 -5.43
C ASN A 202 -26.49 36.65 -4.48
N LEU A 203 -26.75 36.28 -3.22
CA LEU A 203 -25.71 35.99 -2.24
C LEU A 203 -24.88 34.76 -2.64
N LYS A 204 -25.53 33.68 -3.09
CA LYS A 204 -24.85 32.48 -3.62
C LYS A 204 -23.94 32.82 -4.80
N ASP A 205 -24.41 33.63 -5.74
CA ASP A 205 -23.61 34.06 -6.89
C ASP A 205 -22.43 34.94 -6.47
N LYS A 206 -22.62 35.86 -5.52
CA LYS A 206 -21.55 36.70 -5.00
C LYS A 206 -20.49 35.89 -4.26
N ILE A 207 -20.91 34.92 -3.43
CA ILE A 207 -20.00 34.00 -2.75
C ILE A 207 -19.20 33.19 -3.78
N ARG A 208 -19.88 32.62 -4.79
CA ARG A 208 -19.22 31.88 -5.89
C ARG A 208 -18.17 32.75 -6.59
N TYR A 209 -18.51 34.00 -6.89
CA TYR A 209 -17.58 34.94 -7.50
C TYR A 209 -16.35 35.16 -6.62
N ILE A 210 -16.52 35.45 -5.34
CA ILE A 210 -15.42 35.70 -4.40
C ILE A 210 -14.50 34.48 -4.33
N PHE A 211 -15.04 33.28 -4.13
CA PHE A 211 -14.23 32.06 -4.05
C PHE A 211 -13.45 31.79 -5.34
N THR A 212 -14.06 31.97 -6.51
CA THR A 212 -13.44 31.63 -7.80
C THR A 212 -12.53 32.73 -8.37
N LYS A 213 -12.71 34.00 -7.96
CA LYS A 213 -12.03 35.16 -8.56
C LYS A 213 -11.15 35.94 -7.59
N GLU A 214 -11.54 36.04 -6.33
CA GLU A 214 -10.83 36.86 -5.34
C GLU A 214 -9.97 35.99 -4.41
N TYR A 215 -10.44 34.80 -4.05
CA TYR A 215 -9.76 33.86 -3.14
C TYR A 215 -8.82 32.88 -3.87
N THR A 216 -8.06 33.39 -4.83
CA THR A 216 -7.12 32.58 -5.64
C THR A 216 -5.91 32.08 -4.84
N ASN A 217 -5.66 32.65 -3.66
CA ASN A 217 -4.53 32.31 -2.79
C ASN A 217 -4.87 31.37 -1.63
N ILE A 218 -6.14 30.96 -1.50
CA ILE A 218 -6.57 30.04 -0.43
C ILE A 218 -6.20 28.61 -0.80
N ARG A 219 -5.60 27.90 0.15
CA ARG A 219 -5.02 26.58 -0.01
C ARG A 219 -5.42 25.71 1.17
N TYR A 220 -6.47 24.92 0.95
CA TYR A 220 -6.68 23.75 1.78
C TYR A 220 -5.82 22.63 1.20
N GLU A 221 -4.59 22.54 1.69
CA GLU A 221 -3.73 21.40 1.40
C GLU A 221 -4.36 20.16 2.05
N LEU A 222 -4.59 19.14 1.24
CA LEU A 222 -5.17 17.86 1.64
C LEU A 222 -4.09 16.79 1.74
N ALA A 223 -3.11 16.83 0.84
CA ALA A 223 -2.03 15.86 0.77
C ALA A 223 -0.68 16.51 0.50
N ARG A 224 0.40 15.81 0.86
CA ARG A 224 1.77 16.14 0.51
C ARG A 224 2.52 14.85 0.16
N VAL A 225 3.46 14.95 -0.77
CA VAL A 225 4.34 13.86 -1.19
C VAL A 225 5.74 14.47 -1.27
N SER A 226 6.73 13.86 -0.61
CA SER A 226 8.07 14.43 -0.48
C SER A 226 9.06 13.67 -1.36
N SER A 227 9.87 14.37 -2.15
CA SER A 227 11.01 13.79 -2.88
C SER A 227 12.35 13.90 -2.14
N LYS A 228 12.36 14.44 -0.91
CA LYS A 228 13.55 14.58 -0.06
C LYS A 228 14.14 13.23 0.30
N ARG A 229 15.44 13.03 0.08
CA ARG A 229 16.12 11.74 0.36
C ARG A 229 16.71 11.75 1.77
N PRO A 230 16.18 10.99 2.74
CA PRO A 230 16.91 10.66 3.95
C PRO A 230 18.14 9.78 3.67
N VAL A 231 18.94 9.58 4.72
CA VAL A 231 20.35 9.21 4.60
C VAL A 231 20.59 7.70 4.42
N ASN A 232 19.61 6.81 4.68
CA ASN A 232 19.84 5.35 4.75
C ASN A 232 18.71 4.50 4.14
N GLY A 233 19.07 3.40 3.44
CA GLY A 233 18.14 2.35 2.96
C GLY A 233 17.77 2.40 1.47
N ILE A 234 17.15 1.32 0.94
CA ILE A 234 16.50 1.36 -0.38
C ILE A 234 15.21 2.14 -0.19
N GLN A 235 15.12 3.29 -0.85
CA GLN A 235 14.03 4.22 -0.64
C GLN A 235 13.20 4.45 -1.89
N LEU A 236 11.89 4.45 -1.70
CA LEU A 236 10.93 4.86 -2.70
C LEU A 236 10.89 6.38 -2.79
N VAL A 237 11.69 6.94 -3.72
CA VAL A 237 11.71 8.37 -4.01
C VAL A 237 10.64 8.69 -5.06
N PRO A 238 9.62 9.49 -4.74
CA PRO A 238 8.60 9.91 -5.69
C PRO A 238 9.19 10.69 -6.88
N LYS A 239 8.77 10.35 -8.09
CA LYS A 239 9.09 11.03 -9.36
C LYS A 239 7.89 11.73 -9.95
N SER A 240 6.71 11.15 -9.78
CA SER A 240 5.45 11.80 -10.08
C SER A 240 4.33 11.22 -9.22
N PHE A 241 3.21 11.93 -9.13
CA PHE A 241 2.00 11.39 -8.53
C PHE A 241 0.73 11.93 -9.17
N MET A 242 -0.35 11.18 -9.00
CA MET A 242 -1.73 11.58 -9.28
C MET A 242 -2.60 11.22 -8.07
N PHE A 243 -3.87 11.60 -8.12
CA PHE A 243 -4.81 11.28 -7.06
C PHE A 243 -6.20 10.99 -7.62
N ALA A 244 -6.98 10.22 -6.88
CA ALA A 244 -8.38 9.91 -7.17
C ALA A 244 -9.21 9.97 -5.90
N THR A 245 -10.51 10.07 -6.06
CA THR A 245 -11.48 9.93 -4.97
C THR A 245 -12.26 8.64 -5.13
N TYR A 246 -12.66 8.04 -4.01
CA TYR A 246 -13.55 6.89 -3.98
C TYR A 246 -14.76 7.18 -3.10
N THR A 247 -15.95 6.85 -3.62
CA THR A 247 -17.20 6.89 -2.87
C THR A 247 -17.94 5.56 -3.07
N PRO A 248 -18.40 4.89 -2.00
CA PRO A 248 -19.16 3.65 -2.11
C PRO A 248 -20.45 3.78 -2.94
N ASN A 249 -20.84 2.73 -3.68
CA ASN A 249 -21.99 2.71 -4.61
C ASN A 249 -23.39 2.83 -3.97
N GLU A 250 -23.53 2.80 -2.65
CA GLU A 250 -24.84 2.81 -1.99
C GLU A 250 -25.29 4.22 -1.61
N THR A 251 -26.62 4.43 -1.54
CA THR A 251 -27.27 5.70 -1.24
C THR A 251 -26.60 6.49 -0.12
N PRO A 252 -26.55 7.83 -0.23
CA PRO A 252 -25.83 8.72 0.68
C PRO A 252 -26.51 8.74 2.05
N THR A 253 -26.22 7.74 2.87
CA THR A 253 -26.30 7.88 4.32
C THR A 253 -25.00 8.54 4.75
N ASP A 254 -25.08 9.60 5.56
CA ASP A 254 -23.97 10.45 5.99
C ASP A 254 -22.87 9.76 6.84
N GLU A 255 -22.85 8.43 6.86
CA GLU A 255 -22.00 7.58 7.71
C GLU A 255 -20.97 6.76 6.93
N LYS A 256 -20.76 7.02 5.63
CA LYS A 256 -19.79 6.26 4.83
C LYS A 256 -18.57 7.07 4.45
N ASP A 257 -17.43 6.61 4.95
CA ASP A 257 -16.12 7.18 4.70
C ASP A 257 -15.79 7.16 3.21
N THR A 258 -15.75 8.34 2.59
CA THR A 258 -15.13 8.50 1.27
C THR A 258 -13.61 8.50 1.42
N ILE A 259 -12.89 8.30 0.33
CA ILE A 259 -11.44 8.05 0.39
C ILE A 259 -10.71 8.95 -0.60
N LEU A 260 -9.62 9.56 -0.13
CA LEU A 260 -8.60 10.15 -0.99
C LEU A 260 -7.52 9.12 -1.25
N THR A 261 -7.23 8.89 -2.52
CA THR A 261 -6.19 7.97 -2.96
C THR A 261 -5.08 8.73 -3.67
N LEU A 262 -3.83 8.52 -3.26
CA LEU A 262 -2.63 8.98 -3.94
C LEU A 262 -2.02 7.82 -4.74
N PHE A 263 -1.64 8.09 -5.98
CA PHE A 263 -0.95 7.16 -6.86
C PHE A 263 0.43 7.73 -7.16
N ILE A 264 1.49 7.02 -6.76
CA ILE A 264 2.84 7.56 -6.76
C ILE A 264 3.74 6.66 -7.61
N GLN A 265 4.47 7.31 -8.51
CA GLN A 265 5.49 6.69 -9.34
C GLN A 265 6.86 6.95 -8.73
N THR A 266 7.70 5.93 -8.67
CA THR A 266 9.05 5.98 -8.06
C THR A 266 10.14 5.57 -9.07
N ARG A 267 9.78 4.78 -10.08
CA ARG A 267 10.68 4.33 -11.16
C ARG A 267 10.52 5.17 -12.43
N ASP A 268 11.56 5.20 -13.28
CA ASP A 268 11.53 5.91 -14.58
C ASP A 268 10.72 5.17 -15.66
N THR A 269 10.25 3.96 -15.35
CA THR A 269 9.56 3.05 -16.26
C THR A 269 8.18 2.70 -15.73
N ASN A 270 7.27 2.29 -16.62
CA ASN A 270 5.89 1.92 -16.31
C ASN A 270 5.11 3.01 -15.58
N TYR A 271 4.73 4.04 -16.34
CA TYR A 271 3.78 5.03 -15.83
C TYR A 271 2.43 4.35 -15.66
N GLY A 272 1.90 4.38 -14.43
CA GLY A 272 0.56 3.91 -14.15
C GLY A 272 -0.50 4.65 -14.97
N MET A 273 -1.75 4.17 -14.89
CA MET A 273 -2.86 4.76 -15.65
C MET A 273 -3.02 6.25 -15.32
N GLN A 274 -2.90 7.11 -16.33
CA GLN A 274 -3.08 8.56 -16.19
C GLN A 274 -4.47 8.98 -16.68
N SER A 275 -4.80 8.64 -17.92
CA SER A 275 -6.11 8.95 -18.51
C SER A 275 -7.20 8.10 -17.89
N GLY A 276 -8.25 8.74 -17.38
CA GLY A 276 -9.40 8.03 -16.78
C GLY A 276 -9.09 7.39 -15.43
N LEU A 277 -8.02 7.79 -14.74
CA LEU A 277 -7.61 7.22 -13.44
C LEU A 277 -8.77 7.18 -12.43
N ASN A 278 -9.49 8.29 -12.26
CA ASN A 278 -10.60 8.37 -11.29
C ASN A 278 -11.73 7.38 -11.61
N LEU A 279 -12.07 7.25 -12.89
CA LEU A 279 -13.08 6.31 -13.38
C LEU A 279 -12.67 4.87 -13.10
N SER A 280 -11.46 4.51 -13.52
CA SER A 280 -10.92 3.16 -13.39
C SER A 280 -10.73 2.75 -11.93
N TRP A 281 -10.33 3.69 -11.06
CA TRP A 281 -10.23 3.45 -9.63
C TRP A 281 -11.59 3.14 -8.99
N ASN A 282 -12.60 3.96 -9.28
CA ASN A 282 -13.96 3.70 -8.79
C ASN A 282 -14.50 2.38 -9.36
N HIS A 283 -14.34 2.12 -10.66
CA HIS A 283 -14.78 0.87 -11.28
C HIS A 283 -14.10 -0.36 -10.67
N LEU A 284 -12.79 -0.29 -10.40
CA LEU A 284 -12.04 -1.38 -9.76
C LEU A 284 -12.65 -1.72 -8.40
N TRP A 285 -12.81 -0.75 -7.50
CA TRP A 285 -13.25 -1.04 -6.14
C TRP A 285 -14.75 -1.25 -6.01
N THR A 286 -15.57 -0.52 -6.76
CA THR A 286 -17.02 -0.59 -6.59
C THR A 286 -17.72 -1.59 -7.50
N GLN A 287 -17.12 -1.99 -8.64
CA GLN A 287 -17.76 -2.92 -9.58
C GLN A 287 -16.96 -4.21 -9.78
N THR A 288 -15.63 -4.14 -9.74
CA THR A 288 -14.77 -5.32 -9.98
C THR A 288 -14.50 -6.09 -8.70
N LEU A 289 -14.04 -5.41 -7.66
CA LEU A 289 -13.70 -5.98 -6.36
C LEU A 289 -14.87 -5.95 -5.37
N ASP A 290 -15.85 -5.08 -5.62
CA ASP A 290 -17.06 -4.93 -4.79
C ASP A 290 -16.75 -4.73 -3.29
N CYS A 291 -15.75 -3.91 -2.99
CA CYS A 291 -15.31 -3.59 -1.63
C CYS A 291 -14.54 -2.25 -1.58
N PRO A 292 -14.41 -1.59 -0.42
CA PRO A 292 -13.56 -0.41 -0.29
C PRO A 292 -12.07 -0.78 -0.22
N PRO A 293 -11.15 0.11 -0.64
CA PRO A 293 -9.70 -0.08 -0.55
C PRO A 293 -9.14 -0.03 0.88
N ILE A 294 -9.97 0.30 1.88
CA ILE A 294 -9.62 0.32 3.29
C ILE A 294 -10.56 -0.64 4.04
N PRO A 295 -10.03 -1.64 4.78
CA PRO A 295 -10.85 -2.57 5.55
C PRO A 295 -11.59 -1.90 6.71
N SER A 296 -12.67 -2.54 7.16
CA SER A 296 -13.43 -2.12 8.33
C SER A 296 -12.55 -1.92 9.57
N GLY A 297 -12.79 -0.82 10.30
CA GLY A 297 -12.07 -0.50 11.55
C GLY A 297 -10.66 0.03 11.33
N LYS A 298 -10.29 0.36 10.09
CA LYS A 298 -9.01 0.95 9.70
C LYS A 298 -9.26 2.25 8.96
N THR A 299 -8.27 3.13 8.95
CA THR A 299 -8.42 4.48 8.37
C THR A 299 -7.42 4.78 7.27
N ALA A 300 -6.43 3.90 7.05
CA ALA A 300 -5.49 4.02 5.94
C ALA A 300 -5.05 2.65 5.40
N SER A 301 -4.66 2.62 4.13
CA SER A 301 -4.01 1.48 3.50
C SER A 301 -2.95 1.90 2.47
N ILE A 302 -1.96 1.04 2.25
CA ILE A 302 -0.89 1.19 1.27
C ILE A 302 -0.85 -0.07 0.41
N ILE A 303 -0.79 0.11 -0.91
CA ILE A 303 -0.61 -0.97 -1.88
C ILE A 303 0.70 -0.72 -2.63
N LEU A 304 1.61 -1.68 -2.61
CA LEU A 304 2.88 -1.64 -3.35
C LEU A 304 2.83 -2.64 -4.51
N ASP A 305 3.11 -2.15 -5.72
CA ASP A 305 3.18 -3.00 -6.92
C ASP A 305 4.23 -4.10 -6.75
N LYS A 306 3.83 -5.34 -7.01
CA LYS A 306 4.75 -6.50 -6.89
C LYS A 306 5.97 -6.36 -7.82
N GLY A 307 5.78 -5.80 -9.01
CA GLY A 307 6.85 -5.58 -9.97
C GLY A 307 7.86 -4.54 -9.49
N MET A 308 7.39 -3.49 -8.83
CA MET A 308 8.21 -2.47 -8.19
C MET A 308 9.03 -3.05 -7.04
N VAL A 309 8.40 -3.80 -6.13
CA VAL A 309 9.11 -4.45 -5.01
C VAL A 309 10.17 -5.40 -5.56
N PHE A 310 9.83 -6.18 -6.59
CA PHE A 310 10.78 -7.07 -7.25
C PHE A 310 11.99 -6.32 -7.82
N THR A 311 11.74 -5.31 -8.66
CA THR A 311 12.80 -4.59 -9.39
C THR A 311 13.68 -3.75 -8.45
N THR A 312 13.10 -3.18 -7.41
CA THR A 312 13.76 -2.18 -6.55
C THR A 312 14.46 -2.82 -5.35
N MET A 313 13.93 -3.93 -4.85
CA MET A 313 14.39 -4.56 -3.61
C MET A 313 14.91 -6.00 -3.86
N ILE A 314 14.08 -6.87 -4.41
CA ILE A 314 14.39 -8.32 -4.48
C ILE A 314 15.51 -8.61 -5.49
N GLU A 315 15.37 -8.13 -6.72
CA GLU A 315 16.31 -8.43 -7.80
C GLU A 315 17.74 -7.90 -7.51
N PRO A 316 17.93 -6.64 -7.05
CA PRO A 316 19.25 -6.16 -6.66
C PRO A 316 19.86 -6.99 -5.53
N ALA A 317 19.09 -7.31 -4.49
CA ALA A 317 19.58 -8.10 -3.36
C ALA A 317 19.98 -9.54 -3.75
N MET A 318 19.27 -10.15 -4.70
CA MET A 318 19.64 -11.46 -5.26
C MET A 318 20.93 -11.37 -6.08
N LYS A 319 21.08 -10.34 -6.92
CA LYS A 319 22.29 -10.12 -7.71
C LYS A 319 23.52 -9.91 -6.83
N GLU A 320 23.39 -9.18 -5.71
CA GLU A 320 24.46 -9.00 -4.72
C GLU A 320 24.93 -10.34 -4.10
N GLN A 321 24.04 -11.32 -4.05
CA GLN A 321 24.32 -12.68 -3.58
C GLN A 321 24.79 -13.63 -4.71
N ASN A 322 25.07 -13.10 -5.91
CA ASN A 322 25.38 -13.86 -7.13
C ASN A 322 24.27 -14.81 -7.60
N TYR A 323 23.03 -14.54 -7.20
CA TYR A 323 21.86 -15.26 -7.68
C TYR A 323 21.21 -14.48 -8.82
N SER A 324 20.59 -15.20 -9.75
CA SER A 324 19.63 -14.56 -10.67
C SER A 324 18.22 -14.96 -10.28
N CYS A 325 17.27 -14.05 -10.45
CA CYS A 325 15.88 -14.32 -10.14
C CYS A 325 14.94 -13.77 -11.20
N GLN A 326 13.80 -14.43 -11.38
CA GLN A 326 12.72 -13.97 -12.25
C GLN A 326 11.41 -14.00 -11.48
N ILE A 327 10.58 -12.98 -11.66
CA ILE A 327 9.21 -12.96 -11.17
C ILE A 327 8.30 -13.60 -12.23
N ASN A 328 7.48 -14.56 -11.82
CA ASN A 328 6.44 -15.12 -12.67
C ASN A 328 5.15 -14.32 -12.47
N ASP A 329 4.52 -13.92 -13.57
CA ASP A 329 3.26 -13.18 -13.51
C ASP A 329 2.08 -14.12 -13.26
N THR A 330 1.90 -14.45 -12.00
CA THR A 330 0.81 -15.25 -11.48
C THR A 330 -0.17 -14.39 -10.70
N LYS A 331 -1.46 -14.71 -10.77
CA LYS A 331 -2.49 -14.08 -9.92
C LYS A 331 -2.50 -14.74 -8.55
N GLY A 332 -2.71 -13.96 -7.50
CA GLY A 332 -2.96 -14.46 -6.15
C GLY A 332 -1.72 -14.62 -5.26
N TYR A 333 -0.51 -14.54 -5.83
CA TYR A 333 0.77 -14.69 -5.11
C TYR A 333 1.93 -14.13 -5.95
N VAL A 334 3.07 -13.88 -5.29
CA VAL A 334 4.33 -13.49 -5.94
C VAL A 334 5.24 -14.72 -6.02
N GLN A 335 5.51 -15.19 -7.23
CA GLN A 335 6.38 -16.34 -7.45
C GLN A 335 7.73 -15.90 -8.02
N LEU A 336 8.81 -16.34 -7.38
CA LEU A 336 10.18 -16.10 -7.80
C LEU A 336 10.84 -17.42 -8.18
N GLN A 337 11.52 -17.45 -9.31
CA GLN A 337 12.48 -18.51 -9.65
C GLN A 337 13.87 -18.00 -9.33
N VAL A 338 14.58 -18.68 -8.43
CA VAL A 338 15.94 -18.29 -8.02
C VAL A 338 16.94 -19.31 -8.52
N PHE A 339 17.91 -18.83 -9.31
CA PHE A 339 19.01 -19.62 -9.83
C PHE A 339 20.25 -19.33 -9.00
N THR A 340 20.64 -20.29 -8.16
CA THR A 340 21.76 -20.13 -7.24
C THR A 340 23.11 -20.35 -7.90
N GLY A 341 23.15 -21.07 -9.03
CA GLY A 341 24.39 -21.50 -9.68
C GLY A 341 25.17 -22.58 -8.90
N GLU A 342 24.65 -22.99 -7.73
CA GLU A 342 25.26 -24.00 -6.87
C GLU A 342 25.29 -25.36 -7.56
N LYS A 343 26.35 -26.12 -7.27
CA LYS A 343 26.52 -27.49 -7.74
C LYS A 343 26.74 -28.39 -6.54
N VAL A 344 26.00 -29.49 -6.49
CA VAL A 344 26.29 -30.56 -5.53
C VAL A 344 27.48 -31.34 -6.07
N ASN A 345 28.58 -31.36 -5.30
CA ASN A 345 29.79 -32.13 -5.58
C ASN A 345 30.19 -32.95 -4.35
N GLU A 346 30.39 -34.25 -4.51
CA GLU A 346 31.01 -35.12 -3.50
C GLU A 346 32.17 -35.89 -4.17
N PRO A 347 33.42 -35.79 -3.66
CA PRO A 347 34.58 -36.44 -4.27
C PRO A 347 34.55 -37.97 -4.14
N GLU A 348 35.31 -38.62 -5.04
CA GLU A 348 35.15 -40.01 -5.50
C GLU A 348 35.49 -41.11 -4.46
N ASP A 349 36.30 -40.81 -3.44
CA ASP A 349 36.88 -41.84 -2.55
C ASP A 349 36.93 -41.44 -1.06
N LYS A 350 36.48 -42.35 -0.18
CA LYS A 350 36.68 -42.26 1.27
C LYS A 350 37.22 -43.60 1.79
N THR A 351 38.40 -43.57 2.40
CA THR A 351 38.97 -44.75 3.06
C THR A 351 38.81 -44.62 4.57
N GLU A 352 38.05 -45.52 5.18
CA GLU A 352 37.89 -45.58 6.64
C GLU A 352 38.67 -46.76 7.20
N ARG A 353 39.44 -46.52 8.28
CA ARG A 353 40.15 -47.55 9.04
C ARG A 353 39.59 -47.63 10.44
N TRP A 354 39.24 -48.83 10.90
CA TRP A 354 38.88 -49.06 12.30
C TRP A 354 39.55 -50.30 12.87
N ILE A 355 39.66 -50.35 14.19
CA ILE A 355 40.20 -51.49 14.93
C ILE A 355 39.01 -52.28 15.47
N GLY A 356 38.85 -53.53 15.06
CA GLY A 356 37.75 -54.37 15.55
C GLY A 356 38.02 -54.99 16.93
N PRO A 357 37.04 -55.70 17.48
CA PRO A 357 37.09 -56.26 18.85
C PRO A 357 38.22 -57.27 19.10
N LEU A 358 38.88 -57.76 18.05
CA LEU A 358 40.02 -58.68 18.11
C LEU A 358 41.38 -57.99 17.81
N LYS A 359 41.46 -56.66 17.88
CA LYS A 359 42.64 -55.85 17.47
C LYS A 359 43.04 -55.99 16.00
N SER A 360 42.22 -56.63 15.17
CA SER A 360 42.38 -56.64 13.71
C SER A 360 42.11 -55.25 13.15
N ILE A 361 42.97 -54.78 12.26
CA ILE A 361 42.74 -53.54 11.49
C ILE A 361 41.84 -53.90 10.32
N PHE A 362 40.70 -53.24 10.23
CA PHE A 362 39.80 -53.32 9.09
C PHE A 362 39.99 -52.06 8.26
N THR A 363 40.15 -52.24 6.95
CA THR A 363 40.13 -51.13 6.00
C THR A 363 38.90 -51.31 5.13
N GLN A 364 38.01 -50.33 5.14
CA GLN A 364 36.93 -50.23 4.18
C GLN A 364 37.25 -49.10 3.22
N THR A 365 37.41 -49.46 1.95
CA THR A 365 37.50 -48.48 0.88
C THR A 365 36.10 -48.30 0.33
N ILE A 366 35.54 -47.11 0.52
CA ILE A 366 34.28 -46.70 -0.09
C ILE A 366 34.65 -45.93 -1.36
N ARG A 367 34.16 -46.42 -2.50
CA ARG A 367 34.27 -45.72 -3.78
C ARG A 367 32.87 -45.39 -4.27
N HIS A 368 32.68 -44.20 -4.79
CA HIS A 368 31.49 -43.88 -5.54
C HIS A 368 31.86 -42.95 -6.69
N ASN A 369 31.08 -42.97 -7.76
CA ASN A 369 31.28 -42.02 -8.84
C ASN A 369 31.10 -40.59 -8.31
N PRO A 370 31.82 -39.60 -8.86
CA PRO A 370 31.62 -38.22 -8.49
C PRO A 370 30.19 -37.79 -8.85
N ILE A 371 29.53 -37.13 -7.92
CA ILE A 371 28.18 -36.60 -8.11
C ILE A 371 28.31 -35.19 -8.68
N TYR A 372 27.71 -34.96 -9.85
CA TYR A 372 27.63 -33.64 -10.48
C TYR A 372 26.18 -33.34 -10.85
N VAL A 373 25.55 -32.41 -10.13
CA VAL A 373 24.15 -32.04 -10.36
C VAL A 373 24.06 -30.55 -10.64
N VAL A 374 23.47 -30.20 -11.78
CA VAL A 374 23.02 -28.83 -12.04
C VAL A 374 21.66 -28.70 -11.40
N LEU A 375 21.54 -27.81 -10.42
CA LEU A 375 20.30 -27.66 -9.68
C LEU A 375 19.24 -26.92 -10.52
N SER A 376 17.99 -27.38 -10.42
CA SER A 376 16.81 -26.63 -10.88
C SER A 376 16.71 -25.30 -10.14
N PRO A 377 16.01 -24.28 -10.66
CA PRO A 377 15.77 -23.06 -9.88
C PRO A 377 14.96 -23.39 -8.64
N LEU A 378 15.34 -22.80 -7.51
CA LEU A 378 14.52 -22.77 -6.31
C LEU A 378 13.25 -21.97 -6.61
N LEU A 379 12.10 -22.57 -6.34
CA LEU A 379 10.82 -21.91 -6.49
C LEU A 379 10.41 -21.30 -5.16
N LEU A 380 10.28 -19.98 -5.11
CA LEU A 380 9.78 -19.26 -3.94
C LEU A 380 8.39 -18.72 -4.25
N VAL A 381 7.42 -19.01 -3.40
CA VAL A 381 6.05 -18.51 -3.52
C VAL A 381 5.76 -17.67 -2.28
N ILE A 382 5.65 -16.36 -2.44
CA ILE A 382 5.20 -15.45 -1.39
C ILE A 382 3.68 -15.36 -1.50
N GLU A 383 2.99 -15.84 -0.48
CA GLU A 383 1.53 -15.93 -0.44
C GLU A 383 0.98 -15.55 0.94
N GLN A 384 -0.33 -15.30 0.99
CA GLN A 384 -1.03 -15.12 2.25
C GLN A 384 -1.14 -16.46 2.99
N SER A 385 -0.80 -16.50 4.28
CA SER A 385 -1.04 -17.70 5.08
C SER A 385 -2.55 -17.89 5.35
N ASP A 386 -3.02 -19.13 5.41
CA ASP A 386 -4.44 -19.50 5.48
C ASP A 386 -5.18 -19.04 6.77
N SER A 387 -4.57 -18.27 7.67
CA SER A 387 -5.14 -18.05 9.02
C SER A 387 -4.72 -16.74 9.70
N ASN A 388 -5.27 -15.56 9.33
CA ASN A 388 -5.11 -14.26 10.03
C ASN A 388 -3.68 -13.80 10.42
N ASN A 389 -2.68 -14.61 10.13
CA ASN A 389 -1.26 -14.43 10.35
C ASN A 389 -0.71 -13.89 9.03
N GLY A 390 0.25 -12.98 9.13
CA GLY A 390 0.84 -12.29 7.99
C GLY A 390 1.31 -13.21 6.85
N SER A 391 1.74 -12.59 5.74
CA SER A 391 2.27 -13.33 4.59
C SER A 391 3.42 -14.28 4.96
N CYS A 392 3.43 -15.44 4.29
CA CYS A 392 4.53 -16.41 4.37
C CYS A 392 5.19 -16.57 3.00
N CYS A 393 6.45 -17.00 2.98
CA CYS A 393 7.10 -17.47 1.76
C CYS A 393 7.24 -18.97 1.85
N ARG A 394 6.70 -19.71 0.88
CA ARG A 394 6.93 -21.14 0.71
C ARG A 394 8.06 -21.34 -0.27
N GLY A 395 9.14 -21.95 0.18
CA GLY A 395 10.21 -22.42 -0.69
C GLY A 395 9.96 -23.88 -1.08
N THR A 396 9.91 -24.15 -2.38
CA THR A 396 9.88 -25.49 -2.94
C THR A 396 11.08 -25.73 -3.85
N TRP A 397 11.78 -26.83 -3.61
CA TRP A 397 12.92 -27.22 -4.42
C TRP A 397 13.03 -28.73 -4.44
N THR A 398 13.14 -29.32 -5.61
CA THR A 398 13.41 -30.76 -5.74
C THR A 398 14.54 -30.95 -6.73
N TYR A 399 15.52 -31.75 -6.33
CA TYR A 399 16.53 -32.27 -7.25
C TYR A 399 16.91 -33.71 -6.88
N GLU A 400 17.19 -34.48 -7.92
CA GLU A 400 17.55 -35.88 -7.80
C GLU A 400 18.90 -36.13 -8.45
N TYR A 401 19.65 -37.07 -7.91
CA TYR A 401 20.85 -37.57 -8.56
C TYR A 401 21.06 -39.05 -8.28
N THR A 402 21.72 -39.71 -9.23
CA THR A 402 21.98 -41.15 -9.18
C THR A 402 23.47 -41.39 -9.22
N PHE A 403 23.98 -42.23 -8.33
CA PHE A 403 25.37 -42.63 -8.34
C PHE A 403 25.53 -44.12 -8.03
N ASN A 404 26.64 -44.66 -8.52
CA ASN A 404 27.07 -46.01 -8.23
C ASN A 404 28.03 -45.97 -7.04
N TRP A 405 27.91 -46.94 -6.16
CA TRP A 405 28.80 -47.11 -5.03
C TRP A 405 29.37 -48.53 -5.00
N SER A 406 30.57 -48.65 -4.44
CA SER A 406 31.18 -49.93 -4.11
C SER A 406 31.91 -49.83 -2.78
N THR A 407 31.87 -50.91 -2.02
CA THR A 407 32.62 -51.05 -0.77
C THR A 407 33.51 -52.28 -0.89
N HIS A 408 34.81 -52.06 -0.74
CA HIS A 408 35.79 -53.12 -0.62
C HIS A 408 36.22 -53.21 0.84
N THR A 409 36.05 -54.39 1.45
CA THR A 409 36.44 -54.62 2.85
C THR A 409 37.61 -55.59 2.90
N ASP A 410 38.79 -55.07 3.23
CA ASP A 410 40.00 -55.87 3.44
C ASP A 410 40.09 -56.31 4.90
N ARG A 411 40.31 -57.61 5.13
CA ARG A 411 40.72 -58.14 6.43
C ARG A 411 42.13 -58.68 6.35
N TYR A 412 42.94 -58.32 7.33
CA TYR A 412 44.16 -59.08 7.65
C TYR A 412 43.73 -60.42 8.31
N ASN A 413 44.03 -61.56 7.66
CA ASN A 413 43.81 -62.98 8.06
C ASN A 413 42.61 -63.75 7.44
N ASP A 414 42.82 -64.32 6.24
CA ASP A 414 42.15 -65.51 5.67
C ASP A 414 40.60 -65.59 5.61
N MET A 415 39.89 -64.47 5.57
CA MET A 415 38.47 -64.46 5.19
C MET A 415 38.27 -63.92 3.76
N PRO A 416 37.27 -64.43 3.02
CA PRO A 416 37.02 -64.00 1.64
C PRO A 416 36.70 -62.51 1.60
N GLU A 417 37.34 -61.81 0.66
CA GLU A 417 37.04 -60.42 0.30
C GLU A 417 35.53 -60.28 0.03
N LYS A 418 34.90 -59.29 0.64
CA LYS A 418 33.52 -58.92 0.33
C LYS A 418 33.54 -57.64 -0.47
N ASN A 419 33.38 -57.79 -1.78
CA ASN A 419 33.03 -56.68 -2.65
C ASN A 419 31.51 -56.55 -2.67
N ARG A 420 31.00 -55.37 -2.30
CA ARG A 420 29.58 -55.04 -2.46
C ARG A 420 29.46 -53.79 -3.29
N HIS A 421 28.50 -53.76 -4.19
CA HIS A 421 28.21 -52.57 -4.99
C HIS A 421 26.71 -52.38 -5.18
N GLY A 422 26.33 -51.19 -5.63
CA GLY A 422 24.95 -50.89 -5.97
C GLY A 422 24.78 -49.50 -6.57
N THR A 423 23.56 -49.22 -6.99
CA THR A 423 23.15 -47.91 -7.51
C THR A 423 22.08 -47.35 -6.60
N VAL A 424 22.18 -46.05 -6.31
CA VAL A 424 21.21 -45.34 -5.47
C VAL A 424 20.84 -44.03 -6.13
N THR A 425 19.55 -43.71 -6.14
CA THR A 425 19.04 -42.37 -6.43
C THR A 425 18.77 -41.67 -5.10
N VAL A 426 19.26 -40.45 -4.96
CA VAL A 426 18.98 -39.58 -3.81
C VAL A 426 18.10 -38.45 -4.30
N GLU A 427 16.91 -38.33 -3.72
CA GLU A 427 15.97 -37.23 -3.93
C GLU A 427 16.08 -36.27 -2.74
N ASN A 428 16.30 -34.99 -3.02
CA ASN A 428 16.36 -33.94 -2.01
C ASN A 428 15.19 -32.99 -2.29
N THR A 429 14.31 -32.84 -1.29
CA THR A 429 13.08 -32.06 -1.40
C THR A 429 13.01 -31.04 -0.27
N LEU A 430 12.98 -29.77 -0.64
CA LEU A 430 12.59 -28.65 0.21
C LEU A 430 11.11 -28.36 -0.05
N ASN A 431 10.30 -28.34 1.00
CA ASN A 431 8.94 -27.81 0.98
C ASN A 431 8.63 -27.21 2.35
N LYS A 432 9.01 -25.95 2.54
CA LYS A 432 8.92 -25.28 3.84
C LYS A 432 8.31 -23.90 3.69
N ALA A 433 7.45 -23.54 4.64
CA ALA A 433 6.94 -22.19 4.80
C ALA A 433 7.81 -21.40 5.80
N PHE A 434 8.18 -20.19 5.42
CA PHE A 434 8.98 -19.26 6.19
C PHE A 434 8.15 -18.01 6.53
N PRO A 435 8.28 -17.47 7.75
CA PRO A 435 7.82 -16.12 8.04
C PRO A 435 8.72 -15.15 7.27
N ALA A 436 8.24 -14.61 6.16
CA ALA A 436 9.12 -14.01 5.17
C ALA A 436 9.09 -12.49 5.14
N ILE A 437 7.94 -11.89 5.44
CA ILE A 437 7.75 -10.45 5.29
C ILE A 437 7.43 -9.85 6.66
N GLY A 438 8.34 -9.04 7.15
CA GLY A 438 8.20 -8.31 8.40
C GLY A 438 8.18 -6.81 8.15
N LEU A 439 7.47 -6.09 9.02
CA LEU A 439 7.62 -4.65 9.16
C LEU A 439 8.64 -4.41 10.28
N ALA A 440 9.78 -3.81 9.95
CA ALA A 440 10.79 -3.47 10.95
C ALA A 440 10.35 -2.29 11.82
N ASP A 441 9.63 -1.35 11.21
CA ASP A 441 9.01 -0.17 11.83
C ASP A 441 7.76 0.23 11.03
N ASP A 442 7.27 1.46 11.20
CA ASP A 442 6.04 1.95 10.56
C ASP A 442 6.22 2.31 9.08
N TYR A 443 7.41 2.11 8.50
CA TYR A 443 7.70 2.52 7.12
C TYR A 443 8.72 1.63 6.40
N THR A 444 9.31 0.66 7.11
CA THR A 444 10.33 -0.23 6.58
C THR A 444 9.83 -1.66 6.49
N MET A 445 9.65 -2.14 5.26
CA MET A 445 9.39 -3.56 4.98
C MET A 445 10.71 -4.30 4.82
N LYS A 446 10.82 -5.50 5.40
CA LYS A 446 11.97 -6.40 5.25
C LYS A 446 11.50 -7.76 4.77
N ILE A 447 12.27 -8.36 3.86
CA ILE A 447 12.04 -9.72 3.39
C ILE A 447 13.30 -10.53 3.64
N ARG A 448 13.22 -11.51 4.54
CA ARG A 448 14.32 -12.43 4.85
C ARG A 448 13.81 -13.79 5.26
N PHE A 449 14.47 -14.84 4.78
CA PHE A 449 14.28 -16.19 5.29
C PHE A 449 15.55 -17.02 5.12
N LEU A 450 15.72 -17.97 6.02
CA LEU A 450 16.88 -18.84 6.10
C LEU A 450 16.44 -20.28 5.81
N ILE A 451 17.09 -20.89 4.81
CA ILE A 451 16.99 -22.33 4.54
C ILE A 451 18.16 -22.99 5.26
N GLU A 452 17.85 -23.79 6.27
CA GLU A 452 18.84 -24.57 7.00
C GLU A 452 18.96 -25.97 6.42
N LYS A 453 20.05 -26.66 6.73
CA LYS A 453 20.28 -28.03 6.26
C LYS A 453 19.16 -28.99 6.69
N ASP A 454 18.62 -28.81 7.89
CA ASP A 454 17.58 -29.67 8.46
C ASP A 454 16.19 -29.42 7.85
N ASP A 455 16.06 -28.42 6.96
CA ASP A 455 14.80 -28.12 6.25
C ASP A 455 14.54 -29.05 5.07
N TRP A 456 15.53 -29.85 4.70
CA TRP A 456 15.50 -30.73 3.55
C TRP A 456 15.06 -32.14 3.93
N ASN A 457 14.10 -32.67 3.19
CA ASN A 457 13.80 -34.09 3.20
C ASN A 457 14.71 -34.81 2.20
N VAL A 458 15.49 -35.78 2.66
CA VAL A 458 16.40 -36.56 1.82
C VAL A 458 15.93 -38.01 1.80
N GLU A 459 15.54 -38.48 0.62
CA GLU A 459 15.08 -39.85 0.40
C GLU A 459 16.06 -40.61 -0.50
N THR A 460 16.46 -41.81 -0.06
CA THR A 460 17.33 -42.68 -0.85
C THR A 460 16.52 -43.84 -1.43
N LYS A 461 16.54 -43.99 -2.76
CA LYS A 461 15.88 -45.05 -3.51
C LYS A 461 16.94 -45.99 -4.09
N PRO A 462 17.21 -47.17 -3.48
CA PRO A 462 18.11 -48.15 -4.07
C PRO A 462 17.51 -48.74 -5.34
N HIS A 463 18.36 -48.98 -6.34
CA HIS A 463 17.95 -49.69 -7.55
C HIS A 463 18.04 -51.21 -7.32
N ASP A 464 17.16 -51.95 -7.97
CA ASP A 464 17.21 -53.41 -7.94
C ASP A 464 18.42 -53.89 -8.75
N PRO A 465 19.32 -54.71 -8.17
CA PRO A 465 20.43 -55.28 -8.92
C PRO A 465 19.90 -56.22 -9.99
N THR A 466 20.53 -56.23 -11.17
CA THR A 466 20.23 -57.27 -12.16
C THR A 466 20.79 -58.62 -11.70
N PHE A 467 20.33 -59.72 -12.30
CA PHE A 467 20.86 -61.06 -12.03
C PHE A 467 22.40 -61.12 -12.12
N TRP A 468 23.00 -60.42 -13.09
CA TRP A 468 24.44 -60.38 -13.26
C TRP A 468 25.14 -59.52 -12.20
N ASP A 469 24.50 -58.45 -11.74
CA ASP A 469 25.03 -57.62 -10.65
C ASP A 469 25.05 -58.42 -9.34
N GLU A 470 23.98 -59.16 -9.02
CA GLU A 470 23.92 -60.02 -7.82
C GLU A 470 25.06 -61.05 -7.77
N LEU A 471 25.36 -61.68 -8.91
CA LEU A 471 26.50 -62.60 -9.03
C LEU A 471 27.86 -61.91 -8.81
N GLY A 472 27.96 -60.62 -9.14
CA GLY A 472 29.16 -59.80 -8.94
C GLY A 472 29.26 -59.11 -7.57
N GLY A 473 28.31 -59.35 -6.65
CA GLY A 473 28.26 -58.70 -5.33
C GLY A 473 27.34 -57.47 -5.25
N GLY A 474 26.47 -57.27 -6.25
CA GLY A 474 25.43 -56.26 -6.26
C GLY A 474 24.39 -56.52 -5.17
N VAL A 475 23.97 -55.46 -4.47
CA VAL A 475 22.97 -55.57 -3.40
C VAL A 475 21.94 -54.45 -3.47
N LYS A 476 20.68 -54.79 -3.14
CA LYS A 476 19.57 -53.82 -3.01
C LYS A 476 19.68 -52.96 -1.75
N GLU A 477 20.42 -53.40 -0.74
CA GLU A 477 20.54 -52.65 0.52
C GLU A 477 21.36 -51.37 0.34
N THR A 478 20.75 -50.22 0.62
CA THR A 478 21.47 -48.94 0.73
C THR A 478 22.40 -48.97 1.95
N PRO A 479 23.72 -48.81 1.78
CA PRO A 479 24.66 -48.81 2.89
C PRO A 479 24.35 -47.71 3.91
N ARG A 480 24.66 -47.95 5.19
CA ARG A 480 24.43 -46.97 6.26
C ARG A 480 25.16 -45.65 6.00
N TRP A 481 26.34 -45.68 5.40
CA TRP A 481 27.08 -44.46 5.04
C TRP A 481 26.41 -43.66 3.92
N VAL A 482 25.70 -44.32 2.98
CA VAL A 482 24.88 -43.63 1.96
C VAL A 482 23.67 -42.98 2.63
N LYS A 483 23.00 -43.68 3.56
CA LYS A 483 21.89 -43.12 4.34
C LYS A 483 22.32 -41.96 5.25
N ASN A 484 23.59 -41.96 5.65
CA ASN A 484 24.21 -40.91 6.45
C ASN A 484 25.06 -39.96 5.60
N MET A 485 24.98 -40.04 4.26
CA MET A 485 25.81 -39.22 3.38
C MET A 485 25.45 -37.77 3.63
N ASN A 486 26.43 -36.99 4.06
CA ASN A 486 26.27 -35.56 4.27
C ASN A 486 26.44 -34.86 2.93
N VAL A 487 25.48 -35.06 2.04
CA VAL A 487 25.40 -34.34 0.78
C VAL A 487 25.48 -32.85 1.13
N HIS A 488 26.38 -32.12 0.50
CA HIS A 488 26.47 -30.67 0.71
C HIS A 488 25.17 -30.03 0.20
N ILE A 489 24.22 -29.87 1.12
CA ILE A 489 22.98 -29.15 0.90
C ILE A 489 23.26 -27.71 1.35
N PRO A 490 23.13 -26.72 0.45
CA PRO A 490 23.47 -25.35 0.78
C PRO A 490 22.51 -24.81 1.83
N ALA A 491 23.06 -24.29 2.93
CA ALA A 491 22.32 -23.37 3.77
C ALA A 491 22.27 -22.03 3.02
N ILE A 492 21.06 -21.49 2.79
CA ILE A 492 20.88 -20.27 2.01
C ILE A 492 20.15 -19.25 2.87
N ASP A 493 20.82 -18.13 3.15
CA ASP A 493 20.23 -16.96 3.82
C ASP A 493 19.80 -15.95 2.76
N PHE A 494 18.51 -15.96 2.42
CA PHE A 494 17.96 -14.98 1.50
C PHE A 494 17.66 -13.70 2.26
N ASN A 495 18.60 -12.75 2.23
CA ASN A 495 18.36 -11.39 2.69
C ASN A 495 18.01 -10.50 1.50
N MET A 496 16.73 -10.22 1.28
CA MET A 496 16.26 -9.38 0.17
C MET A 496 16.32 -7.87 0.50
N GLY A 497 16.94 -7.48 1.61
CA GLY A 497 17.12 -6.10 2.02
C GLY A 497 15.93 -5.50 2.77
N SER A 498 15.83 -4.17 2.72
CA SER A 498 14.78 -3.39 3.39
C SER A 498 14.29 -2.27 2.49
N LEU A 499 12.98 -2.11 2.38
CA LEU A 499 12.31 -1.09 1.59
C LEU A 499 11.68 -0.04 2.51
N ASP A 500 12.16 1.19 2.41
CA ASP A 500 11.59 2.36 3.09
C ASP A 500 10.59 3.07 2.17
N PHE A 501 9.32 3.12 2.61
CA PHE A 501 8.22 3.77 1.92
C PHE A 501 7.67 5.00 2.68
N PHE A 502 8.44 5.58 3.60
CA PHE A 502 8.02 6.75 4.38
C PHE A 502 7.64 7.96 3.51
N LEU A 503 8.45 8.26 2.49
CA LEU A 503 8.29 9.46 1.65
C LEU A 503 6.99 9.50 0.84
N THR A 504 6.38 8.34 0.62
CA THR A 504 5.17 8.18 -0.19
C THR A 504 3.88 8.29 0.63
N THR A 505 3.93 8.46 1.97
CA THR A 505 2.77 8.25 2.86
C THR A 505 2.37 9.45 3.76
N ASN A 506 2.85 10.67 3.50
CA ASN A 506 2.71 11.80 4.44
C ASN A 506 1.80 12.95 3.96
N LEU A 507 0.50 12.94 4.31
CA LEU A 507 -0.47 13.90 3.75
C LEU A 507 -0.41 15.35 4.26
N LEU A 508 -0.23 15.62 5.55
CA LEU A 508 -0.56 16.97 6.07
C LEU A 508 0.54 17.60 6.92
N LEU A 509 1.50 16.82 7.40
CA LEU A 509 2.56 17.31 8.27
C LEU A 509 3.89 16.71 7.82
N PRO A 510 4.60 17.35 6.88
CA PRO A 510 5.92 16.88 6.46
C PRO A 510 6.80 16.67 7.70
N SER A 511 7.52 15.55 7.70
CA SER A 511 8.37 15.10 8.82
C SER A 511 7.65 14.51 10.04
N ARG A 512 6.34 14.22 9.96
CA ARG A 512 5.64 13.39 10.96
C ARG A 512 5.19 12.05 10.38
N GLU A 513 5.20 11.03 11.23
CA GLU A 513 4.59 9.74 10.93
C GLU A 513 3.07 9.92 10.93
N VAL A 514 2.42 9.68 9.79
CA VAL A 514 0.97 9.90 9.63
C VAL A 514 0.17 8.60 9.71
N ILE A 515 0.76 7.46 9.37
CA ILE A 515 0.09 6.15 9.47
C ILE A 515 0.77 5.33 10.57
N ASP A 516 -0.02 4.85 11.53
CA ASP A 516 0.33 3.78 12.47
C ASP A 516 -0.04 2.44 11.83
N ILE A 517 0.96 1.72 11.35
CA ILE A 517 0.77 0.45 10.64
C ILE A 517 0.46 -0.66 11.62
N ASP A 518 -0.56 -1.47 11.31
CA ASP A 518 -0.91 -2.63 12.13
C ASP A 518 0.08 -3.77 11.90
N LYS A 519 1.14 -3.79 12.72
CA LYS A 519 2.19 -4.82 12.69
C LYS A 519 1.69 -6.21 13.07
N ASN A 520 0.56 -6.33 13.78
CA ASN A 520 -0.02 -7.63 14.11
C ASN A 520 -0.66 -8.29 12.88
N LEU A 521 -1.26 -7.47 12.00
CA LEU A 521 -1.74 -7.95 10.70
C LEU A 521 -0.56 -8.18 9.74
N GLY A 522 0.48 -7.33 9.81
CA GLY A 522 1.66 -7.43 8.95
C GLY A 522 1.33 -7.14 7.48
N VAL A 523 2.25 -7.50 6.59
CA VAL A 523 2.07 -7.31 5.14
C VAL A 523 1.22 -8.45 4.57
N GLN A 524 0.16 -8.10 3.86
CA GLN A 524 -0.66 -9.05 3.11
C GLN A 524 -0.17 -9.13 1.66
N VAL A 525 -0.28 -10.29 1.01
CA VAL A 525 0.16 -10.46 -0.39
C VAL A 525 -0.93 -11.14 -1.23
N PRO A 526 -2.08 -10.47 -1.49
CA PRO A 526 -3.10 -10.99 -2.40
C PRO A 526 -2.64 -11.03 -3.86
N ASN A 527 -1.67 -10.21 -4.24
CA ASN A 527 -0.99 -10.20 -5.54
C ASN A 527 0.06 -9.08 -5.49
N ASP A 528 -0.41 -7.89 -5.16
CA ASP A 528 0.40 -6.75 -4.71
C ASP A 528 0.60 -6.84 -3.19
N PHE A 529 1.57 -6.08 -2.66
CA PHE A 529 1.81 -6.02 -1.21
C PHE A 529 0.83 -5.01 -0.60
N PHE A 530 0.00 -5.47 0.33
CA PHE A 530 -1.05 -4.67 0.95
C PHE A 530 -0.79 -4.49 2.44
N ILE A 531 -0.68 -3.23 2.86
CA ILE A 531 -0.33 -2.83 4.21
C ILE A 531 -1.46 -1.93 4.75
N ILE A 532 -1.81 -2.10 6.02
CA ILE A 532 -2.99 -1.45 6.60
C ILE A 532 -2.63 -0.82 7.92
N GLY A 533 -3.24 0.32 8.22
CA GLY A 533 -3.01 1.03 9.46
C GLY A 533 -4.13 1.98 9.79
N ASN A 534 -3.82 2.87 10.74
CA ASN A 534 -4.67 3.99 11.09
C ASN A 534 -3.89 5.28 10.96
N VAL A 535 -4.55 6.36 10.55
CA VAL A 535 -3.98 7.70 10.66
C VAL A 535 -3.70 8.01 12.14
N LYS A 536 -2.49 8.49 12.44
CA LYS A 536 -2.07 8.83 13.82
C LYS A 536 -2.91 10.01 14.30
N LYS A 537 -3.71 9.80 15.34
CA LYS A 537 -4.43 10.88 16.02
C LYS A 537 -3.43 11.82 16.68
N ILE A 538 -3.32 13.03 16.15
CA ILE A 538 -2.43 14.05 16.69
C ILE A 538 -3.10 14.64 17.92
N ARG A 539 -2.61 14.28 19.11
CA ARG A 539 -3.08 14.91 20.35
C ARG A 539 -2.71 16.40 20.31
N LYS A 540 -3.69 17.28 20.53
CA LYS A 540 -3.45 18.72 20.78
C LYS A 540 -2.35 18.85 21.84
N ARG A 541 -1.33 19.66 21.56
CA ARG A 541 -0.50 20.21 22.65
C ARG A 541 -1.46 21.03 23.51
N SER A 542 -1.60 20.63 24.77
CA SER A 542 -2.43 21.32 25.76
C SER A 542 -1.80 22.65 26.16
#